data_AF-A0A847F757-F1
#
_entry.id   AF-A0A847F757-F1
#
_cell.length_a   1.000
_cell.length_b   1.000
_cell.length_c   1.000
_cell.angle_alpha   90.00
_cell.angle_beta   90.00
_cell.angle_gamma   90.00
#
_symmetry.space_group_name_H-M   'P 1'
#
loop_
_entity.id
_entity.type
_entity.pdbx_description
1 polymer ?
#
loop_
_entity_poly.entity_id
_entity_poly.type
_entity_poly.pdbx_seq_one_letter_code
_entity_poly.pdbx_strand_id
1 'polypeptide(L)'
;MGREAIDRALERSYDAGFVTEIEQEYAPPGLSEEIIRFISAKKSEPDWLLEYRLKAYRRFIEMEEPKWAKVNYEPIDLQAISYYAAPKADEDRPKSLDEVDPKLLETFEKLGIPLGERAVLAGVAVDAVFDSVSVHTSFREELAKEGVIFCSISEAVKEHPELVKRYLGSVVPMTDNYYAALNSAVFTDGSFVYIP
;
A
#
# COMPACT_ATOMS: atom_id res chain seq x y z
N MET A 1 -3.52 -2.43 -40.18
CA MET A 1 -3.15 -3.39 -39.12
C MET A 1 -2.98 -2.76 -37.73
N GLY A 2 -2.33 -1.60 -37.57
CA GLY A 2 -2.19 -0.98 -36.23
C GLY A 2 -3.47 -0.39 -35.62
N ARG A 3 -4.34 0.21 -36.44
CA ARG A 3 -5.57 0.90 -35.96
C ARG A 3 -6.63 -0.07 -35.44
N GLU A 4 -6.92 -1.14 -36.17
CA GLU A 4 -7.85 -2.22 -35.73
C GLU A 4 -7.38 -2.97 -34.47
N ALA A 5 -6.07 -3.01 -34.21
CA ALA A 5 -5.56 -3.61 -32.97
C ALA A 5 -5.79 -2.68 -31.77
N ILE A 6 -5.66 -1.37 -31.98
CA ILE A 6 -5.95 -0.33 -30.97
C ILE A 6 -7.46 -0.26 -30.72
N ASP A 7 -8.28 -0.28 -31.76
CA ASP A 7 -9.74 -0.21 -31.63
C ASP A 7 -10.28 -1.43 -30.87
N ARG A 8 -9.78 -2.64 -31.16
CA ARG A 8 -10.12 -3.85 -30.37
C ARG A 8 -9.61 -3.82 -28.93
N ALA A 9 -8.51 -3.13 -28.66
CA ALA A 9 -8.01 -2.96 -27.29
C ALA A 9 -8.86 -1.95 -26.51
N LEU A 10 -9.37 -0.91 -27.18
CA LEU A 10 -10.26 0.09 -26.59
C LEU A 10 -11.68 -0.44 -26.35
N GLU A 11 -12.12 -1.41 -27.16
CA GLU A 11 -13.43 -2.08 -27.00
C GLU A 11 -13.44 -3.14 -25.89
N ARG A 12 -12.27 -3.54 -25.36
CA ARG A 12 -12.21 -4.47 -24.24
C ARG A 12 -12.67 -3.79 -22.95
N SER A 13 -13.79 -4.24 -22.41
CA SER A 13 -14.16 -3.96 -21.02
C SER A 13 -13.18 -4.63 -20.07
N TYR A 14 -12.89 -3.98 -18.95
CA TYR A 14 -12.09 -4.60 -17.89
C TYR A 14 -12.93 -5.66 -17.17
N ASP A 15 -12.70 -6.92 -17.52
CA ASP A 15 -13.54 -8.05 -17.08
C ASP A 15 -13.44 -8.37 -15.58
N ALA A 16 -12.36 -7.92 -14.91
CA ALA A 16 -12.12 -8.21 -13.50
C ALA A 16 -12.94 -7.32 -12.54
N GLY A 17 -13.60 -6.27 -13.04
CA GLY A 17 -14.36 -5.31 -12.21
C GLY A 17 -13.45 -4.43 -11.34
N PHE A 18 -13.98 -3.31 -10.82
CA PHE A 18 -13.20 -2.34 -10.03
C PHE A 18 -13.54 -2.35 -8.53
N VAL A 19 -14.46 -3.23 -8.10
CA VAL A 19 -15.02 -3.19 -6.76
C VAL A 19 -15.08 -4.60 -6.20
N THR A 20 -14.52 -4.76 -5.00
CA THR A 20 -14.68 -5.97 -4.18
C THR A 20 -15.54 -5.59 -2.98
N GLU A 21 -16.76 -6.13 -2.92
CA GLU A 21 -17.70 -5.86 -1.83
C GLU A 21 -17.34 -6.69 -0.59
N ILE A 22 -16.48 -6.13 0.25
CA ILE A 22 -16.15 -6.66 1.58
C ILE A 22 -16.50 -5.62 2.65
N GLU A 23 -16.76 -6.09 3.87
CA GLU A 23 -16.97 -5.17 4.99
C GLU A 23 -15.63 -4.54 5.38
N GLN A 24 -15.59 -3.20 5.44
CA GLN A 24 -14.36 -2.45 5.70
C GLN A 24 -14.56 -1.38 6.76
N GLU A 25 -13.47 -1.05 7.44
CA GLU A 25 -13.35 0.13 8.29
C GLU A 25 -12.60 1.22 7.53
N TYR A 26 -13.12 2.45 7.56
CA TYR A 26 -12.55 3.60 6.88
C TYR A 26 -12.19 4.70 7.87
N ALA A 27 -11.12 5.43 7.60
CA ALA A 27 -10.94 6.76 8.18
C ALA A 27 -11.96 7.75 7.59
N PRO A 28 -12.38 8.77 8.34
CA PRO A 28 -13.13 9.89 7.79
C PRO A 28 -12.39 10.49 6.58
N PRO A 29 -13.09 10.91 5.51
CA PRO A 29 -12.48 11.64 4.41
C PRO A 29 -11.79 12.91 4.91
N GLY A 30 -10.64 13.22 4.31
CA GLY A 30 -9.92 14.45 4.60
C GLY A 30 -8.42 14.23 4.77
N LEU A 31 -7.66 15.29 4.52
CA LEU A 31 -6.22 15.32 4.70
C LEU A 31 -5.85 16.35 5.76
N SER A 32 -5.54 15.87 6.97
CA SER A 32 -5.20 16.70 8.14
C SER A 32 -4.16 16.01 9.04
N GLU A 33 -3.55 16.77 9.96
CA GLU A 33 -2.70 16.18 11.02
C GLU A 33 -3.46 15.16 11.88
N GLU A 34 -4.78 15.31 12.03
CA GLU A 34 -5.62 14.38 12.81
C GLU A 34 -5.73 13.02 12.11
N ILE A 35 -5.93 13.00 10.79
CA ILE A 35 -5.96 11.76 10.00
C ILE A 35 -4.60 11.07 10.01
N ILE A 36 -3.50 11.83 9.96
CA ILE A 36 -2.15 11.27 10.05
C ILE A 36 -1.93 10.62 11.42
N ARG A 37 -2.35 11.28 12.51
CA ARG A 37 -2.29 10.71 13.86
C ARG A 37 -3.18 9.48 13.99
N PHE A 38 -4.37 9.48 13.36
CA PHE A 38 -5.25 8.33 13.31
C PHE A 38 -4.56 7.12 12.64
N ILE A 39 -3.99 7.31 11.45
CA ILE A 39 -3.27 6.24 10.72
C ILE A 39 -2.14 5.67 11.59
N SER A 40 -1.32 6.57 12.14
CA SER A 40 -0.16 6.19 12.96
C SER A 40 -0.56 5.41 14.22
N ALA A 41 -1.62 5.85 14.91
CA ALA A 41 -2.17 5.17 16.08
C ALA A 41 -2.76 3.81 15.71
N LYS A 42 -3.55 3.73 14.63
CA LYS A 42 -4.18 2.50 14.14
C LYS A 42 -3.14 1.44 13.78
N LYS A 43 -1.99 1.87 13.24
CA LYS A 43 -0.86 1.00 12.88
C LYS A 43 0.08 0.72 14.06
N SER A 44 -0.07 1.41 15.18
CA SER A 44 0.82 1.35 16.36
C SER A 44 2.28 1.65 15.98
N GLU A 45 2.47 2.76 15.29
CA GLU A 45 3.79 3.21 14.83
C GLU A 45 4.60 3.88 15.95
N PRO A 46 5.94 3.86 15.85
CA PRO A 46 6.81 4.59 16.76
C PRO A 46 6.74 6.11 16.52
N ASP A 47 6.99 6.89 17.57
CA ASP A 47 6.90 8.36 17.54
C ASP A 47 7.72 9.03 16.43
N TRP A 48 8.90 8.48 16.12
CA TRP A 48 9.76 9.04 15.07
C TRP A 48 9.11 8.98 13.69
N LEU A 49 8.28 7.97 13.43
CA LEU A 49 7.58 7.83 12.15
C LEU A 49 6.38 8.78 12.09
N LEU A 50 5.65 8.94 13.20
CA LEU A 50 4.61 9.96 13.31
C LEU A 50 5.19 11.36 13.04
N GLU A 51 6.33 11.69 13.64
CA GLU A 51 7.01 12.97 13.39
C GLU A 51 7.44 13.13 11.93
N TYR A 52 7.94 12.06 11.30
CA TYR A 52 8.28 12.04 9.88
C TYR A 52 7.06 12.37 9.02
N ARG A 53 5.92 11.72 9.28
CA ARG A 53 4.65 11.96 8.56
C ARG A 53 4.13 13.38 8.73
N LEU A 54 4.15 13.91 9.96
CA LEU A 54 3.71 15.28 10.23
C LEU A 54 4.62 16.33 9.55
N LYS A 55 5.94 16.09 9.49
CA LYS A 55 6.86 16.93 8.73
C LYS A 55 6.56 16.88 7.23
N ALA A 56 6.30 15.69 6.70
CA ALA A 56 5.92 15.52 5.30
C ALA A 56 4.63 16.27 4.96
N TYR A 57 3.61 16.20 5.82
CA TYR A 57 2.36 16.94 5.64
C TYR A 57 2.54 18.46 5.68
N ARG A 58 3.30 18.97 6.65
CA ARG A 58 3.62 20.41 6.73
C ARG A 58 4.37 20.89 5.50
N ARG A 59 5.23 20.03 4.93
CA ARG A 59 5.90 20.35 3.68
C ARG A 59 4.93 20.33 2.51
N PHE A 60 4.05 19.33 2.44
CA PHE A 60 3.06 19.16 1.40
C PHE A 60 2.13 20.38 1.26
N ILE A 61 1.62 20.92 2.39
CA ILE A 61 0.71 22.09 2.36
C ILE A 61 1.38 23.37 1.82
N GLU A 62 2.71 23.44 1.81
CA GLU A 62 3.48 24.56 1.25
C GLU A 62 3.83 24.36 -0.23
N MET A 63 3.58 23.17 -0.79
CA MET A 63 3.92 22.85 -2.17
C MET A 63 2.76 23.16 -3.12
N GLU A 64 3.09 23.49 -4.36
CA GLU A 64 2.12 23.66 -5.43
C GLU A 64 1.99 22.36 -6.25
N GLU A 65 0.76 22.01 -6.62
CA GLU A 65 0.50 20.85 -7.47
C GLU A 65 1.10 21.05 -8.89
N PRO A 66 1.86 20.08 -9.42
CA PRO A 66 2.51 20.22 -10.72
C PRO A 66 1.49 20.22 -11.89
N LYS A 67 1.59 21.22 -12.79
CA LYS A 67 0.72 21.38 -13.97
C LYS A 67 1.45 21.26 -15.32
N TRP A 68 2.69 20.80 -15.32
CA TRP A 68 3.53 20.74 -16.53
C TRP A 68 3.18 19.57 -17.46
N ALA A 69 2.47 18.56 -16.97
CA ALA A 69 2.09 17.38 -17.75
C ALA A 69 1.01 17.73 -18.78
N LYS A 70 1.14 17.25 -20.02
CA LYS A 70 0.16 17.43 -21.10
C LYS A 70 -0.99 16.42 -21.01
N VAL A 71 -1.61 16.33 -19.85
CA VAL A 71 -2.78 15.49 -19.59
C VAL A 71 -3.90 16.39 -19.09
N ASN A 72 -5.13 16.08 -19.49
CA ASN A 72 -6.31 16.80 -19.03
C ASN A 72 -7.14 15.84 -18.19
N TYR A 73 -7.32 16.18 -16.92
CA TYR A 73 -8.12 15.43 -15.97
C TYR A 73 -8.77 16.43 -15.00
N GLU A 74 -9.90 16.03 -14.42
CA GLU A 74 -10.54 16.84 -13.38
C GLU A 74 -9.64 16.91 -12.14
N PRO A 75 -9.49 18.08 -11.49
CA PRO A 75 -8.67 18.19 -10.29
C PRO A 75 -9.08 17.18 -9.23
N ILE A 76 -8.09 16.54 -8.61
CA ILE A 76 -8.32 15.55 -7.57
C ILE A 76 -8.70 16.29 -6.29
N ASP A 77 -9.90 16.04 -5.77
CA ASP A 77 -10.28 16.50 -4.44
C ASP A 77 -9.62 15.63 -3.36
N LEU A 78 -8.42 16.03 -2.93
CA LEU A 78 -7.67 15.34 -1.89
C LEU A 78 -8.39 15.31 -0.54
N GLN A 79 -9.34 16.21 -0.29
CA GLN A 79 -10.12 16.21 0.96
C GLN A 79 -11.30 15.23 0.92
N ALA A 80 -11.73 14.80 -0.27
CA ALA A 80 -12.76 13.77 -0.41
C ALA A 80 -12.22 12.33 -0.25
N ILE A 81 -10.90 12.16 -0.16
CA ILE A 81 -10.25 10.84 -0.09
C ILE A 81 -10.26 10.32 1.36
N SER A 82 -10.60 9.04 1.54
CA SER A 82 -10.29 8.31 2.76
C SER A 82 -8.88 7.71 2.64
N TYR A 83 -7.98 8.14 3.51
CA TYR A 83 -6.56 7.74 3.47
C TYR A 83 -6.27 6.44 4.23
N TYR A 84 -7.28 5.80 4.80
CA TYR A 84 -7.16 4.51 5.45
C TYR A 84 -8.44 3.71 5.23
N ALA A 85 -8.27 2.49 4.74
CA ALA A 85 -9.32 1.52 4.54
C ALA A 85 -8.74 0.14 4.84
N ALA A 86 -9.41 -0.65 5.67
CA ALA A 86 -8.98 -2.01 5.95
C ALA A 86 -10.20 -2.94 5.98
N PRO A 87 -10.08 -4.17 5.47
CA PRO A 87 -11.07 -5.22 5.72
C PRO A 87 -11.33 -5.32 7.22
N LYS A 88 -12.60 -5.45 7.62
CA LYS A 88 -12.93 -5.84 8.99
C LYS A 88 -12.52 -7.30 9.16
N ALA A 89 -11.34 -7.51 9.73
CA ALA A 89 -11.02 -8.79 10.33
C ALA A 89 -11.62 -8.81 11.74
N ASP A 90 -12.16 -9.96 12.16
CA ASP A 90 -12.25 -10.28 13.58
C ASP A 90 -10.86 -10.04 14.21
N GLU A 91 -10.80 -9.73 15.51
CA GLU A 91 -9.69 -9.06 16.19
C GLU A 91 -8.25 -9.65 16.03
N ASP A 92 -8.11 -10.79 15.35
CA ASP A 92 -6.86 -11.40 14.89
C ASP A 92 -6.75 -11.32 13.35
N ARG A 93 -5.70 -10.66 12.84
CA ARG A 93 -5.32 -10.74 11.42
C ARG A 93 -5.26 -12.21 10.99
N PRO A 94 -5.71 -12.57 9.77
CA PRO A 94 -5.60 -13.92 9.28
C PRO A 94 -4.13 -14.37 9.34
N LYS A 95 -3.84 -15.36 10.20
CA LYS A 95 -2.50 -15.94 10.39
C LYS A 95 -2.16 -16.88 9.24
N SER A 96 -3.16 -17.30 8.48
CA SER A 96 -3.05 -18.14 7.30
C SER A 96 -3.97 -17.65 6.18
N LEU A 97 -3.68 -18.11 4.95
CA LEU A 97 -4.50 -17.82 3.78
C LEU A 97 -5.97 -18.28 3.93
N ASP A 98 -6.21 -19.27 4.79
CA ASP A 98 -7.53 -19.88 5.03
C ASP A 98 -8.45 -19.02 5.90
N GLU A 99 -7.88 -18.06 6.65
CA GLU A 99 -8.61 -17.11 7.49
C GLU A 99 -9.01 -15.84 6.71
N VAL A 100 -8.58 -15.74 5.44
CA VAL A 100 -8.88 -14.61 4.56
C VAL A 100 -10.28 -14.76 3.97
N ASP A 101 -11.04 -13.65 3.87
CA ASP A 101 -12.37 -13.65 3.25
C ASP A 101 -12.32 -14.29 1.84
N PRO A 102 -13.20 -15.26 1.51
CA PRO A 102 -13.22 -15.91 0.20
C PRO A 102 -13.30 -14.94 -0.98
N LYS A 103 -13.93 -13.76 -0.82
CA LYS A 103 -14.00 -12.72 -1.85
C LYS A 103 -12.65 -12.08 -2.15
N LEU A 104 -11.76 -11.97 -1.15
CA LEU A 104 -10.40 -11.50 -1.35
C LEU A 104 -9.61 -12.51 -2.19
N LEU A 105 -9.70 -13.79 -1.86
CA LEU A 105 -9.07 -14.87 -2.64
C LEU A 105 -9.55 -14.86 -4.09
N GLU A 106 -10.87 -14.77 -4.30
CA GLU A 106 -11.46 -14.64 -5.64
C GLU A 106 -10.94 -13.40 -6.39
N THR A 107 -10.74 -12.29 -5.68
CA THR A 107 -10.19 -11.05 -6.27
C THR A 107 -8.75 -11.25 -6.73
N PHE A 108 -7.89 -11.85 -5.90
CA PHE A 108 -6.51 -12.14 -6.29
C PHE A 108 -6.42 -13.14 -7.45
N GLU A 109 -7.30 -14.16 -7.47
CA GLU A 109 -7.42 -15.09 -8.60
C GLU A 109 -7.86 -14.38 -9.89
N LYS A 110 -8.86 -13.49 -9.82
CA LYS A 110 -9.29 -12.66 -10.96
C LYS A 110 -8.17 -11.78 -11.50
N LEU A 111 -7.32 -11.26 -10.63
CA LEU A 111 -6.15 -10.47 -10.98
C LEU A 111 -4.96 -11.32 -11.47
N GLY A 112 -5.08 -12.65 -11.41
CA GLY A 112 -4.03 -13.58 -11.81
C GLY A 112 -2.83 -13.61 -10.85
N ILE A 113 -3.01 -13.15 -9.62
CA ILE A 113 -1.97 -13.13 -8.59
C ILE A 113 -1.97 -14.49 -7.89
N PRO A 114 -0.90 -15.31 -8.03
CA PRO A 114 -0.85 -16.60 -7.37
C PRO A 114 -0.69 -16.40 -5.86
N LEU A 115 -1.67 -16.87 -5.09
CA LEU A 115 -1.59 -16.95 -3.64
C LEU A 115 -1.23 -18.38 -3.20
N GLY A 116 -0.53 -18.52 -2.08
CA GLY A 116 -0.20 -19.83 -1.47
C GLY A 116 0.73 -20.70 -2.32
N GLU A 117 0.41 -22.00 -2.44
CA GLU A 117 1.27 -23.02 -3.07
C GLU A 117 1.66 -22.70 -4.52
N ARG A 118 0.82 -21.96 -5.26
CA ARG A 118 1.16 -21.55 -6.63
C ARG A 118 2.29 -20.53 -6.69
N ALA A 119 2.38 -19.62 -5.72
CA ALA A 119 3.51 -18.70 -5.59
C ALA A 119 4.79 -19.49 -5.27
N VAL A 120 4.66 -20.50 -4.40
CA VAL A 120 5.73 -21.41 -4.01
C VAL A 120 6.28 -22.19 -5.21
N LEU A 121 5.40 -22.77 -6.02
CA LEU A 121 5.77 -23.49 -7.24
C LEU A 121 6.37 -22.58 -8.32
N ALA A 122 6.00 -21.30 -8.35
CA ALA A 122 6.59 -20.31 -9.25
C ALA A 122 7.93 -19.75 -8.76
N GLY A 123 8.31 -20.00 -7.50
CA GLY A 123 9.53 -19.44 -6.90
C GLY A 123 9.46 -17.93 -6.65
N VAL A 124 8.26 -17.35 -6.54
CA VAL A 124 8.05 -15.90 -6.42
C VAL A 124 7.53 -15.56 -5.02
N ALA A 125 8.26 -14.71 -4.30
CA ALA A 125 7.81 -14.11 -3.05
C ALA A 125 6.82 -12.98 -3.33
N VAL A 126 5.64 -13.03 -2.73
CA VAL A 126 4.51 -12.11 -2.96
C VAL A 126 4.03 -11.58 -1.62
N ASP A 127 3.95 -10.26 -1.52
CA ASP A 127 3.26 -9.56 -0.44
C ASP A 127 1.95 -9.02 -1.00
N ALA A 128 0.85 -9.67 -0.64
CA ALA A 128 -0.49 -9.33 -1.08
C ALA A 128 -1.03 -8.23 -0.16
N VAL A 129 -1.08 -7.00 -0.68
CA VAL A 129 -1.65 -5.83 0.01
C VAL A 129 -3.06 -5.59 -0.50
N PHE A 130 -4.02 -5.53 0.43
CA PHE A 130 -5.40 -5.13 0.15
C PHE A 130 -5.72 -3.87 0.94
N ASP A 131 -6.05 -2.80 0.21
CA ASP A 131 -6.20 -1.44 0.74
C ASP A 131 -5.01 -1.02 1.63
N SER A 132 -5.25 -0.82 2.93
CA SER A 132 -4.24 -0.32 3.87
C SER A 132 -3.53 -1.43 4.64
N VAL A 133 -3.70 -2.71 4.31
CA VAL A 133 -3.11 -3.83 5.06
C VAL A 133 -2.53 -4.92 4.15
N SER A 134 -1.36 -5.44 4.50
CA SER A 134 -0.89 -6.72 3.99
C SER A 134 -1.76 -7.86 4.56
N VAL A 135 -2.30 -8.67 3.66
CA VAL A 135 -3.14 -9.84 3.97
C VAL A 135 -2.34 -11.15 3.92
N HIS A 136 -1.24 -11.20 3.18
CA HIS A 136 -0.40 -12.39 3.09
C HIS A 136 1.00 -12.06 2.55
N THR A 137 2.04 -12.63 3.17
CA THR A 137 3.42 -12.60 2.64
C THR A 137 3.93 -14.02 2.47
N SER A 138 4.27 -14.43 1.24
CA SER A 138 4.83 -15.75 0.95
C SER A 138 6.36 -15.79 1.15
N PHE A 139 6.91 -17.00 1.34
CA PHE A 139 8.36 -17.28 1.45
C PHE A 139 9.11 -16.63 2.63
N ARG A 140 8.41 -16.07 3.61
CA ARG A 140 9.03 -15.37 4.75
C ARG A 140 10.00 -16.28 5.52
N GLU A 141 9.63 -17.53 5.78
CA GLU A 141 10.46 -18.46 6.54
C GLU A 141 11.70 -18.92 5.76
N GLU A 142 11.58 -19.20 4.47
CA GLU A 142 12.68 -19.60 3.61
C GLU A 142 13.68 -18.45 3.44
N LEU A 143 13.20 -17.25 3.17
CA LEU A 143 14.05 -16.05 3.01
C LEU A 143 14.75 -15.70 4.32
N ALA A 144 14.07 -15.85 5.46
CA ALA A 144 14.66 -15.61 6.78
C ALA A 144 15.84 -16.54 7.08
N LYS A 145 15.85 -17.79 6.56
CA LYS A 145 16.98 -18.73 6.72
C LYS A 145 18.25 -18.22 6.04
N GLU A 146 18.11 -17.45 4.97
CA GLU A 146 19.22 -16.80 4.24
C GLU A 146 19.53 -15.39 4.77
N GLY A 147 18.88 -14.96 5.86
CA GLY A 147 19.05 -13.63 6.45
C GLY A 147 18.31 -12.51 5.72
N VAL A 148 17.49 -12.82 4.71
CA VAL A 148 16.68 -11.85 3.98
C VAL A 148 15.43 -11.51 4.79
N ILE A 149 15.15 -10.22 4.94
CA ILE A 149 13.91 -9.73 5.55
C ILE A 149 12.97 -9.36 4.41
N PHE A 150 11.86 -10.08 4.29
CA PHE A 150 10.76 -9.74 3.38
C PHE A 150 9.43 -9.75 4.14
N CYS A 151 8.88 -8.56 4.34
CA CYS A 151 7.63 -8.36 5.10
C CYS A 151 6.96 -7.04 4.70
N SER A 152 5.80 -6.75 5.29
CA SER A 152 5.18 -5.44 5.14
C SER A 152 6.00 -4.34 5.83
N ILE A 153 5.96 -3.11 5.34
CA ILE A 153 6.58 -1.97 6.01
C ILE A 153 5.99 -1.75 7.40
N SER A 154 4.69 -2.04 7.57
CA SER A 154 4.00 -2.01 8.86
C SER A 154 4.65 -2.94 9.89
N GLU A 155 5.09 -4.13 9.48
CA GLU A 155 5.84 -5.06 10.34
C GLU A 155 7.30 -4.64 10.49
N ALA A 156 7.97 -4.25 9.41
CA ALA A 156 9.36 -3.81 9.44
C ALA A 156 9.58 -2.62 10.38
N VAL A 157 8.63 -1.70 10.48
CA VAL A 157 8.67 -0.58 11.41
C VAL A 157 8.65 -1.03 12.88
N LYS A 158 8.02 -2.18 13.17
CA LYS A 158 7.92 -2.74 14.53
C LYS A 158 9.10 -3.65 14.85
N GLU A 159 9.45 -4.56 13.93
CA GLU A 159 10.47 -5.59 14.12
C GLU A 159 11.89 -5.06 13.84
N HIS A 160 12.03 -4.13 12.90
CA HIS A 160 13.31 -3.59 12.42
C HIS A 160 13.33 -2.05 12.33
N PRO A 161 12.91 -1.31 13.37
CA PRO A 161 12.73 0.15 13.31
C PRO A 161 14.01 0.89 12.89
N GLU A 162 15.19 0.42 13.32
CA GLU A 162 16.47 1.06 13.01
C GLU A 162 16.84 0.94 11.53
N LEU A 163 16.52 -0.18 10.88
CA LEU A 163 16.74 -0.36 9.44
C LEU A 163 15.79 0.53 8.66
N VAL A 164 14.50 0.53 8.99
CA VAL A 164 13.52 1.38 8.31
C VAL A 164 13.90 2.85 8.49
N LYS A 165 14.18 3.30 9.70
CA LYS A 165 14.56 4.68 9.99
C LYS A 165 15.84 5.12 9.26
N ARG A 166 16.79 4.21 9.03
CA ARG A 166 18.03 4.49 8.29
C ARG A 166 17.77 4.74 6.80
N TYR A 167 16.86 4.00 6.18
CA TYR A 167 16.67 4.00 4.73
C TYR A 167 15.41 4.73 4.25
N LEU A 168 14.41 4.91 5.10
CA LEU A 168 13.16 5.59 4.72
C LEU A 168 13.47 7.03 4.31
N GLY A 169 13.06 7.37 3.08
CA GLY A 169 13.26 8.70 2.51
C GLY A 169 14.68 9.03 2.08
N SER A 170 15.62 8.07 2.07
CA SER A 170 17.01 8.33 1.67
C SER A 170 17.20 8.55 0.17
N VAL A 171 16.37 7.88 -0.66
CA VAL A 171 16.39 8.01 -2.13
C VAL A 171 15.29 8.96 -2.60
N VAL A 172 14.07 8.77 -2.12
CA VAL A 172 12.92 9.64 -2.40
C VAL A 172 12.55 10.36 -1.09
N PRO A 173 13.14 11.53 -0.81
CA PRO A 173 12.82 12.27 0.41
C PRO A 173 11.40 12.84 0.35
N MET A 174 10.82 13.14 1.52
CA MET A 174 9.51 13.81 1.61
C MET A 174 9.44 15.16 0.86
N THR A 175 10.60 15.75 0.52
CA THR A 175 10.71 17.02 -0.22
C THR A 175 10.86 16.84 -1.72
N ASP A 176 10.91 15.61 -2.23
CA ASP A 176 11.23 15.31 -3.64
C ASP A 176 10.24 15.97 -4.61
N ASN A 177 8.95 15.73 -4.41
CA ASN A 177 7.87 16.34 -5.18
C ASN A 177 6.55 16.33 -4.41
N TYR A 178 5.54 17.00 -4.98
CA TYR A 178 4.20 17.16 -4.39
C TYR A 178 3.57 15.83 -3.94
N TYR A 179 3.61 14.79 -4.80
CA TYR A 179 3.00 13.50 -4.49
C TYR A 179 3.88 12.61 -3.60
N ALA A 180 5.21 12.79 -3.62
CA ALA A 180 6.10 12.14 -2.66
C ALA A 180 5.90 12.67 -1.23
N ALA A 181 5.67 13.98 -1.08
CA ALA A 181 5.32 14.60 0.19
C ALA A 181 3.98 14.09 0.72
N LEU A 182 2.97 14.03 -0.16
CA LEU A 182 1.66 13.44 0.15
C LEU A 182 1.81 11.98 0.59
N ASN A 183 2.46 11.14 -0.22
CA ASN A 183 2.67 9.73 0.09
C ASN A 183 3.39 9.54 1.43
N SER A 184 4.45 10.31 1.68
CA SER A 184 5.21 10.26 2.94
C SER A 184 4.36 10.59 4.16
N ALA A 185 3.32 11.42 4.03
CA ALA A 185 2.40 11.75 5.11
C ALA A 185 1.40 10.62 5.40
N VAL A 186 0.83 10.02 4.35
CA VAL A 186 -0.39 9.19 4.47
C VAL A 186 -0.25 7.74 4.01
N PHE A 187 0.94 7.26 3.63
CA PHE A 187 1.10 5.84 3.27
C PHE A 187 0.65 4.95 4.42
N THR A 188 -0.07 3.88 4.13
CA THR A 188 -0.62 2.98 5.16
C THR A 188 0.04 1.61 5.16
N ASP A 189 0.55 1.18 4.01
CA ASP A 189 1.36 -0.02 3.90
C ASP A 189 2.30 0.03 2.68
N GLY A 190 3.02 -1.06 2.48
CA GLY A 190 3.97 -1.28 1.39
C GLY A 190 4.87 -2.46 1.75
N SER A 191 5.74 -2.87 0.83
CA SER A 191 6.66 -3.99 1.10
C SER A 191 8.04 -3.50 1.51
N PHE A 192 8.65 -4.18 2.47
CA PHE A 192 10.01 -3.96 2.94
C PHE A 192 10.87 -5.18 2.61
N VAL A 193 11.98 -4.92 1.93
CA VAL A 193 12.97 -5.94 1.55
C VAL A 193 14.34 -5.49 2.04
N TYR A 194 15.02 -6.34 2.79
CA TYR A 194 16.42 -6.15 3.17
C TYR A 194 17.20 -7.44 2.90
N ILE A 195 18.31 -7.29 2.16
CA ILE A 195 19.26 -8.36 1.86
C ILE A 195 20.58 -7.95 2.52
N PRO A 196 21.12 -8.74 3.47
CA PRO A 196 22.33 -8.40 4.22
C PRO A 196 23.61 -8.36 3.37
#